data_AF-A0A4R3A6V1-F1
#
_entry.id   AF-A0A4R3A6V1-F1
#
_cell.length_a   1.000
_cell.length_b   1.000
_cell.length_c   1.000
_cell.angle_alpha   90.00
_cell.angle_beta   90.00
_cell.angle_gamma   90.00
#
_symmetry.space_group_name_H-M   'P 1'
#
loop_
_entity.id
_entity.type
_entity.pdbx_description
1 polymer ?
#
loop_
_entity_poly.entity_id
_entity_poly.type
_entity_poly.pdbx_seq_one_letter_code
_entity_poly.pdbx_strand_id
1 'polypeptide(L)'
;MSRCKLQIRRAPDIGEAWGRLTVAIDNRTLFDIEAGETKAALCEPGDATIIVTASDGRGFSRRMALPPEHVLVLSLHAVAPVWWRTLLGVSRFLDFTEIARTPIGPSEPGPASQLTQQMWIGHAANEGALHALMAERDGYYSDDNAEREDTPEHMALSGFAEAMGQPSYDHDFLEYGFAKPGDDLESRFAGHSWVEAWAPVLRDTLSAEELADINVFVMFGVDRDPQFGDRRQIRQPRDLALTDIRLRYIGEINHPVRS
;
A
#
# COMPACT_ATOMS: atom_id res chain seq x y z
N MET A 1 1.96 -25.93 -20.94
CA MET A 1 3.12 -25.00 -20.95
C MET A 1 3.10 -24.20 -22.25
N SER A 2 2.48 -23.02 -22.23
CA SER A 2 2.50 -22.11 -23.38
C SER A 2 3.86 -21.43 -23.45
N ARG A 3 4.62 -21.68 -24.52
CA ARG A 3 5.90 -21.00 -24.78
C ARG A 3 5.59 -19.58 -25.23
N CYS A 4 5.90 -18.59 -24.39
CA CYS A 4 5.86 -17.18 -24.78
C CYS A 4 6.82 -16.97 -25.98
N LYS A 5 6.31 -16.46 -27.10
CA LYS A 5 7.14 -16.20 -28.28
C LYS A 5 7.99 -14.96 -28.04
N LEU A 6 9.27 -15.12 -28.28
CA LEU A 6 10.34 -14.25 -27.83
C LEU A 6 10.96 -13.57 -29.05
N GLN A 7 10.78 -12.25 -29.21
CA GLN A 7 11.51 -11.49 -30.21
C GLN A 7 12.68 -10.77 -29.56
N ILE A 8 13.89 -11.06 -30.02
CA ILE A 8 15.14 -10.46 -29.56
C ILE A 8 15.60 -9.48 -30.63
N ARG A 9 15.77 -8.19 -30.29
CA ARG A 9 16.56 -7.27 -31.11
C ARG A 9 18.01 -7.32 -30.62
N ARG A 10 18.93 -7.40 -31.58
CA ARG A 10 20.36 -7.66 -31.40
C ARG A 10 21.01 -6.60 -30.50
N ALA A 11 21.71 -7.01 -29.45
CA ALA A 11 22.65 -6.16 -28.71
C ALA A 11 24.03 -6.23 -29.42
N PRO A 12 24.83 -5.15 -29.42
CA PRO A 12 26.19 -5.19 -29.96
C PRO A 12 27.11 -6.06 -29.08
N ASP A 13 28.14 -6.64 -29.70
CA ASP A 13 29.14 -7.52 -29.07
C ASP A 13 29.97 -6.76 -28.02
N ILE A 14 30.00 -7.26 -26.78
CA ILE A 14 30.69 -6.60 -25.68
C ILE A 14 31.35 -7.63 -24.75
N GLY A 15 32.67 -7.52 -24.61
CA GLY A 15 33.56 -8.44 -23.88
C GLY A 15 33.62 -8.30 -22.36
N GLU A 16 34.42 -9.19 -21.77
CA GLU A 16 34.60 -9.58 -20.37
C GLU A 16 34.84 -8.43 -19.38
N ALA A 17 33.86 -8.21 -18.50
CA ALA A 17 33.96 -7.84 -17.08
C ALA A 17 32.67 -7.11 -16.68
N TRP A 18 31.61 -7.87 -16.39
CA TRP A 18 30.40 -7.31 -15.80
C TRP A 18 30.45 -7.57 -14.29
N GLY A 19 30.56 -6.48 -13.52
CA GLY A 19 30.33 -6.50 -12.07
C GLY A 19 28.83 -6.49 -11.75
N ARG A 20 28.46 -5.79 -10.68
CA ARG A 20 27.07 -5.56 -10.25
C ARG A 20 26.18 -5.05 -11.39
N LEU A 21 25.06 -5.72 -11.64
CA LEU A 21 24.05 -5.36 -12.65
C LEU A 21 22.85 -4.72 -11.97
N THR A 22 22.43 -3.54 -12.41
CA THR A 22 21.17 -2.93 -11.97
C THR A 22 20.04 -3.36 -12.88
N VAL A 23 18.99 -3.95 -12.30
CA VAL A 23 17.79 -4.38 -13.02
C VAL A 23 16.63 -3.44 -12.67
N ALA A 24 16.01 -2.86 -13.68
CA ALA A 24 14.76 -2.12 -13.58
C ALA A 24 13.61 -2.88 -14.27
N ILE A 25 12.44 -2.95 -13.64
CA ILE A 25 11.21 -3.44 -14.26
C ILE A 25 10.17 -2.33 -14.24
N ASP A 26 9.72 -1.90 -15.42
CA ASP A 26 8.72 -0.83 -15.62
C ASP A 26 9.01 0.45 -14.82
N ASN A 27 10.29 0.78 -14.69
CA ASN A 27 10.83 1.91 -13.93
C ASN A 27 10.52 1.91 -12.42
N ARG A 28 10.00 0.80 -11.86
CA ARG A 28 9.55 0.74 -10.46
C ARG A 28 10.44 -0.13 -9.58
N THR A 29 10.76 -1.32 -10.03
CA THR A 29 11.55 -2.27 -9.24
C THR A 29 13.01 -2.16 -9.62
N LEU A 30 13.84 -1.59 -8.74
CA LEU A 30 15.28 -1.46 -8.92
C LEU A 30 16.00 -2.37 -7.92
N PHE A 31 16.75 -3.34 -8.41
CA PHE A 31 17.68 -4.09 -7.56
C PHE A 31 18.94 -4.44 -8.33
N ASP A 32 20.02 -4.59 -7.58
CA ASP A 32 21.29 -5.02 -8.14
C ASP A 32 21.46 -6.53 -8.02
N ILE A 33 22.08 -7.17 -9.02
CA ILE A 33 22.36 -8.61 -9.05
C ILE A 33 23.79 -8.85 -9.54
N GLU A 34 24.51 -9.75 -8.87
CA GLU A 34 25.87 -10.14 -9.24
C GLU A 34 25.91 -11.47 -10.00
N ALA A 35 27.05 -11.76 -10.64
CA ALA A 35 27.23 -13.01 -11.38
C ALA A 35 27.06 -14.24 -10.46
N GLY A 36 26.19 -15.17 -10.85
CA GLY A 36 25.87 -16.35 -10.05
C GLY A 36 24.79 -16.13 -8.99
N GLU A 37 24.31 -14.90 -8.80
CA GLU A 37 23.18 -14.63 -7.93
C GLU A 37 21.83 -14.89 -8.61
N THR A 38 20.82 -15.09 -7.76
CA THR A 38 19.43 -15.26 -8.15
C THR A 38 18.57 -14.27 -7.38
N LYS A 39 17.73 -13.51 -8.08
CA LYS A 39 16.75 -12.62 -7.44
C LYS A 39 15.36 -12.86 -7.99
N ALA A 40 14.36 -12.72 -7.13
CA ALA A 40 12.96 -12.81 -7.49
C ALA A 40 12.38 -11.41 -7.70
N ALA A 41 11.58 -11.23 -8.74
CA ALA A 41 10.84 -10.00 -8.98
C ALA A 41 9.37 -10.30 -9.25
N LEU A 42 8.50 -9.44 -8.70
CA LEU A 42 7.07 -9.44 -8.98
C LEU A 42 6.81 -8.56 -10.20
N CYS A 43 6.07 -9.07 -11.18
CA CYS A 43 5.71 -8.30 -12.37
C CYS A 43 4.18 -8.20 -12.50
N GLU A 44 3.70 -6.96 -12.61
CA GLU A 44 2.31 -6.65 -12.89
C GLU A 44 1.90 -7.08 -14.31
N PRO A 45 0.64 -7.41 -14.55
CA PRO A 45 0.12 -7.75 -15.88
C PRO A 45 0.33 -6.63 -16.90
N GLY A 46 0.53 -7.00 -18.16
CA GLY A 46 0.73 -6.07 -19.27
C GLY A 46 2.10 -6.19 -19.93
N ASP A 47 2.57 -5.09 -20.52
CA ASP A 47 3.88 -5.05 -21.14
C ASP A 47 4.94 -4.64 -20.12
N ALA A 48 5.75 -5.61 -19.68
CA ALA A 48 6.90 -5.31 -18.85
C ALA A 48 8.14 -5.00 -19.69
N THR A 49 8.82 -3.92 -19.36
CA THR A 49 10.15 -3.60 -19.87
C THR A 49 11.18 -3.85 -18.79
N ILE A 50 11.98 -4.89 -18.98
CA ILE A 50 13.14 -5.19 -18.14
C ILE A 50 14.33 -4.43 -18.73
N ILE A 51 14.95 -3.57 -17.96
CA ILE A 51 16.17 -2.85 -18.31
C ILE A 51 17.28 -3.35 -17.42
N VAL A 52 18.40 -3.77 -18.00
CA VAL A 52 19.58 -4.20 -17.27
C VAL A 52 20.73 -3.30 -17.65
N THR A 53 21.37 -2.72 -16.65
CA THR A 53 22.48 -1.77 -16.82
C THR A 53 23.70 -2.24 -16.01
N ALA A 54 24.88 -2.22 -16.64
CA ALA A 54 26.17 -2.45 -16.00
C ALA A 54 26.57 -1.25 -15.16
N SER A 55 27.55 -1.50 -14.27
CA SER A 55 28.37 -0.47 -13.66
C SER A 55 29.10 0.45 -14.66
N ASP A 56 29.45 -0.05 -15.85
CA ASP A 56 30.07 0.74 -16.93
C ASP A 56 29.07 1.50 -17.83
N GLY A 57 27.78 1.48 -17.49
CA GLY A 57 26.71 2.19 -18.20
C GLY A 57 26.20 1.50 -19.46
N ARG A 58 26.80 0.38 -19.88
CA ARG A 58 26.25 -0.44 -20.97
C ARG A 58 25.05 -1.23 -20.47
N GLY A 59 24.14 -1.61 -21.35
CA GLY A 59 22.94 -2.31 -20.92
C GLY A 59 22.12 -2.83 -22.07
N PHE A 60 21.05 -3.54 -21.73
CA PHE A 60 20.03 -3.93 -22.68
C PHE A 60 18.65 -3.75 -22.07
N SER A 61 17.66 -3.52 -22.93
CA SER A 61 16.26 -3.56 -22.54
C SER A 61 15.57 -4.71 -23.27
N ARG A 62 14.59 -5.30 -22.59
CA ARG A 62 13.79 -6.39 -23.10
C ARG A 62 12.34 -6.18 -22.72
N ARG A 63 11.48 -6.15 -23.74
CA ARG A 63 10.04 -6.20 -23.53
C ARG A 63 9.57 -7.65 -23.40
N MET A 64 8.72 -7.89 -22.43
CA MET A 64 8.04 -9.14 -22.23
C MET A 64 6.54 -8.86 -22.13
N ALA A 65 5.76 -9.55 -22.97
CA ALA A 65 4.32 -9.54 -22.83
C ALA A 65 3.96 -10.48 -21.67
N LEU A 66 3.49 -9.90 -20.58
CA LEU A 66 2.97 -10.65 -19.46
C LEU A 66 1.48 -10.92 -19.72
N PRO A 67 0.98 -12.10 -19.32
CA PRO A 67 -0.44 -12.37 -19.44
C PRO A 67 -1.24 -11.30 -18.68
N PRO A 68 -2.22 -10.63 -19.30
CA PRO A 68 -2.97 -9.56 -18.65
C PRO A 68 -3.76 -10.04 -17.43
N GLU A 69 -4.00 -11.35 -17.34
CA GLU A 69 -4.70 -12.01 -16.24
C GLU A 69 -3.77 -12.76 -15.27
N HIS A 70 -2.48 -12.44 -15.20
CA HIS A 70 -1.56 -13.09 -14.26
C HIS A 70 -0.52 -12.14 -13.66
N VAL A 71 -0.23 -12.32 -12.38
CA VAL A 71 1.00 -11.82 -11.75
C VAL A 71 2.07 -12.89 -11.91
N LEU A 72 3.24 -12.51 -12.41
CA LEU A 72 4.36 -13.43 -12.55
C LEU A 72 5.41 -13.13 -11.49
N VAL A 73 5.92 -14.21 -10.89
CA VAL A 73 7.19 -14.17 -10.14
C VAL A 73 8.27 -14.72 -11.04
N LEU A 74 9.24 -13.89 -11.35
CA LEU A 74 10.38 -14.24 -12.19
C LEU A 74 11.60 -14.45 -11.32
N SER A 75 12.34 -15.53 -11.58
CA SER A 75 13.69 -15.73 -11.08
C SER A 75 14.67 -15.26 -12.13
N LEU A 76 15.48 -14.25 -11.79
CA LEU A 76 16.51 -13.69 -12.64
C LEU A 76 17.86 -14.25 -12.21
N HIS A 77 18.58 -14.86 -13.15
CA HIS A 77 19.88 -15.47 -12.94
C HIS A 77 20.92 -14.79 -13.83
N ALA A 78 21.93 -14.18 -13.22
CA ALA A 78 23.05 -13.64 -13.96
C ALA A 78 23.99 -14.79 -14.37
N VAL A 79 24.12 -15.03 -15.68
CA VAL A 79 24.91 -16.14 -16.22
C VAL A 79 26.26 -15.62 -16.68
N ALA A 80 27.33 -16.29 -16.24
CA ALA A 80 28.68 -15.96 -16.67
C ALA A 80 28.80 -16.09 -18.21
N PRO A 81 29.52 -15.18 -18.89
CA PRO A 81 29.73 -15.26 -20.32
C PRO A 81 30.42 -16.59 -20.67
N VAL A 82 29.82 -17.34 -21.59
CA VAL A 82 30.46 -18.53 -22.15
C VAL A 82 31.09 -18.14 -23.47
N TRP A 83 32.43 -18.18 -23.52
CA TRP A 83 33.25 -17.64 -24.61
C TRP A 83 32.81 -18.05 -26.03
N TRP A 84 32.32 -19.28 -26.22
CA TRP A 84 31.85 -19.75 -27.54
C TRP A 84 30.50 -19.16 -27.96
N ARG A 85 29.65 -18.72 -27.02
CA ARG A 85 28.38 -18.04 -27.32
C ARG A 85 28.59 -16.59 -27.73
N THR A 86 29.62 -15.95 -27.17
CA THR A 86 30.08 -14.62 -27.58
C THR A 86 30.53 -14.63 -29.04
N LEU A 87 31.26 -15.66 -29.47
CA LEU A 87 31.66 -15.85 -30.88
C LEU A 87 30.48 -16.00 -31.86
N LEU A 88 29.31 -16.41 -31.38
CA LEU A 88 28.09 -16.56 -32.18
C LEU A 88 27.17 -15.32 -32.12
N GLY A 89 27.62 -14.23 -31.48
CA GLY A 89 26.81 -13.02 -31.28
C GLY A 89 25.59 -13.24 -30.38
N VAL A 90 25.62 -14.28 -29.54
CA VAL A 90 24.56 -14.61 -28.58
C VAL A 90 25.02 -14.21 -27.18
N SER A 91 24.83 -12.94 -26.84
CA SER A 91 25.15 -12.44 -25.50
C SER A 91 23.91 -12.49 -24.60
N ARG A 92 23.65 -13.64 -23.95
CA ARG A 92 22.64 -13.74 -22.89
C ARG A 92 23.37 -13.73 -21.55
N PHE A 93 23.28 -12.60 -20.86
CA PHE A 93 23.91 -12.39 -19.54
C PHE A 93 22.93 -12.52 -18.39
N LEU A 94 21.64 -12.54 -18.71
CA LEU A 94 20.56 -12.74 -17.75
C LEU A 94 19.61 -13.77 -18.33
N ASP A 95 19.47 -14.88 -17.62
CA ASP A 95 18.39 -15.82 -17.84
C ASP A 95 17.26 -15.51 -16.87
N PHE A 96 16.02 -15.66 -17.33
CA PHE A 96 14.85 -15.56 -16.49
C PHE A 96 14.05 -16.83 -16.60
N THR A 97 13.58 -17.29 -15.45
CA THR A 97 12.70 -18.43 -15.34
C THR A 97 11.44 -17.98 -14.63
N GLU A 98 10.28 -18.24 -15.22
CA GLU A 98 9.01 -18.12 -14.52
C GLU A 98 9.00 -19.16 -13.40
N ILE A 99 9.03 -18.71 -12.14
CA ILE A 99 9.02 -19.60 -10.98
C ILE A 99 7.62 -19.77 -10.40
N ALA A 100 6.78 -18.75 -10.54
CA ALA A 100 5.38 -18.85 -10.20
C ALA A 100 4.54 -17.97 -11.12
N ARG A 101 3.33 -18.45 -11.39
CA ARG A 101 2.28 -17.74 -12.10
C ARG A 101 1.04 -17.80 -11.25
N THR A 102 0.61 -16.65 -10.77
CA THR A 102 -0.62 -16.51 -10.01
C THR A 102 -1.65 -15.87 -10.93
N PRO A 103 -2.78 -16.55 -11.23
CA PRO A 103 -3.85 -15.90 -11.96
C PRO A 103 -4.30 -14.67 -11.17
N ILE A 104 -4.29 -13.54 -11.85
CA ILE A 104 -5.25 -12.50 -11.55
C ILE A 104 -6.52 -13.13 -12.08
N GLY A 105 -7.33 -13.71 -11.19
CA GLY A 105 -8.63 -14.18 -11.61
C GLY A 105 -9.40 -13.03 -12.29
N PRO A 106 -10.69 -13.21 -12.63
CA PRO A 106 -11.56 -12.07 -12.37
C PRO A 106 -11.17 -11.55 -10.98
N SER A 107 -11.27 -10.25 -10.71
CA SER A 107 -11.71 -9.95 -9.36
C SER A 107 -13.04 -10.71 -9.22
N GLU A 108 -12.99 -11.99 -8.81
CA GLU A 108 -13.90 -12.40 -7.78
C GLU A 108 -13.75 -11.27 -6.78
N PRO A 109 -14.79 -10.43 -6.60
CA PRO A 109 -14.70 -9.43 -5.57
C PRO A 109 -14.32 -10.23 -4.34
N GLY A 110 -13.08 -10.05 -3.84
CA GLY A 110 -12.59 -10.84 -2.71
C GLY A 110 -13.70 -10.79 -1.68
N PRO A 111 -14.23 -11.95 -1.28
CA PRO A 111 -15.66 -12.23 -1.08
C PRO A 111 -16.49 -10.97 -0.83
N ALA A 112 -16.79 -10.18 -1.88
CA ALA A 112 -17.21 -8.78 -1.79
C ALA A 112 -17.21 -8.24 -0.35
N SER A 113 -16.02 -8.09 0.23
CA SER A 113 -15.94 -8.08 1.69
C SER A 113 -16.68 -6.84 2.14
N GLN A 114 -17.75 -7.01 2.92
CA GLN A 114 -18.38 -5.91 3.64
C GLN A 114 -17.25 -5.04 4.20
N LEU A 115 -17.14 -3.82 3.66
CA LEU A 115 -16.06 -2.95 4.07
C LEU A 115 -16.42 -2.54 5.49
N THR A 116 -15.62 -2.98 6.44
CA THR A 116 -15.88 -2.74 7.87
C THR A 116 -15.00 -1.60 8.31
N GLN A 117 -15.56 -0.64 9.03
CA GLN A 117 -14.83 0.51 9.50
C GLN A 117 -14.99 0.69 10.99
N GLN A 118 -13.88 0.84 11.72
CA GLN A 118 -13.90 1.38 13.07
C GLN A 118 -14.19 2.87 12.97
N MET A 119 -15.20 3.36 13.70
CA MET A 119 -15.64 4.74 13.55
C MET A 119 -15.72 5.50 14.87
N TRP A 120 -15.28 6.75 14.80
CA TRP A 120 -15.45 7.76 15.82
C TRP A 120 -16.22 8.95 15.26
N ILE A 121 -17.06 9.55 16.08
CA ILE A 121 -17.77 10.79 15.81
C ILE A 121 -17.62 11.74 16.97
N GLY A 122 -17.70 13.04 16.72
CA GLY A 122 -17.74 13.99 17.81
C GLY A 122 -17.51 15.42 17.38
N HIS A 123 -16.86 16.17 18.26
CA HIS A 123 -16.74 17.60 18.16
C HIS A 123 -15.29 18.05 18.34
N ALA A 124 -14.80 18.91 17.44
CA ALA A 124 -13.57 19.67 17.61
C ALA A 124 -13.88 21.18 17.58
N ALA A 125 -13.14 21.96 18.37
CA ALA A 125 -13.32 23.41 18.44
C ALA A 125 -13.13 24.10 17.08
N ASN A 126 -12.24 23.55 16.24
CA ASN A 126 -12.01 23.97 14.86
C ASN A 126 -11.29 22.87 14.08
N GLU A 127 -11.25 23.01 12.76
CA GLU A 127 -10.58 22.08 11.85
C GLU A 127 -9.07 21.94 12.17
N GLY A 128 -8.39 23.02 12.58
CA GLY A 128 -6.98 22.97 12.97
C GLY A 128 -6.69 22.08 14.17
N ALA A 129 -7.60 22.01 15.15
CA ALA A 129 -7.48 21.12 16.29
C ALA A 129 -7.57 19.64 15.88
N LEU A 130 -8.45 19.31 14.91
CA LEU A 130 -8.53 17.97 14.34
C LEU A 130 -7.24 17.62 13.58
N HIS A 131 -6.78 18.49 12.68
CA HIS A 131 -5.55 18.24 11.93
C HIS A 131 -4.33 18.08 12.85
N ALA A 132 -4.22 18.90 13.90
CA ALA A 132 -3.13 18.76 14.87
C ALA A 132 -3.17 17.44 15.64
N LEU A 133 -4.37 16.89 15.94
CA LEU A 133 -4.50 15.59 16.56
C LEU A 133 -4.05 14.46 15.62
N MET A 134 -4.43 14.55 14.34
CA MET A 134 -4.21 13.51 13.34
C MET A 134 -2.83 13.56 12.67
N ALA A 135 -2.18 14.74 12.66
CA ALA A 135 -0.91 14.97 11.99
C ALA A 135 0.20 14.05 12.52
N GLU A 136 1.06 13.62 11.60
CA GLU A 136 2.30 12.95 11.95
C GLU A 136 3.19 13.89 12.77
N ARG A 137 3.78 13.36 13.84
CA ARG A 137 4.73 14.10 14.67
C ARG A 137 6.07 14.21 13.96
N ASP A 138 6.62 15.43 13.99
CA ASP A 138 7.98 15.69 13.52
C ASP A 138 8.97 14.76 14.24
N GLY A 139 9.76 14.04 13.45
CA GLY A 139 10.77 13.10 13.98
C GLY A 139 10.27 11.68 14.23
N TYR A 140 9.00 11.35 13.95
CA TYR A 140 8.52 9.96 14.06
C TYR A 140 9.38 8.97 13.24
N TYR A 141 9.74 9.33 12.00
CA TYR A 141 10.59 8.50 11.12
C TYR A 141 12.11 8.74 11.29
N SER A 142 12.54 9.38 12.39
CA SER A 142 13.98 9.54 12.65
C SER A 142 14.59 8.24 13.19
N ASP A 143 15.87 8.00 12.89
CA ASP A 143 16.63 6.85 13.41
C ASP A 143 16.57 6.80 14.95
N ASP A 144 16.72 7.97 15.59
CA ASP A 144 16.59 8.15 17.03
C ASP A 144 15.26 7.62 17.61
N ASN A 145 14.15 7.80 16.89
CA ASN A 145 12.85 7.30 17.33
C ASN A 145 12.67 5.80 17.03
N ALA A 146 13.19 5.34 15.89
CA ALA A 146 13.16 3.94 15.48
C ALA A 146 13.95 3.06 16.47
N GLU A 147 15.11 3.52 16.95
CA GLU A 147 15.90 2.82 17.97
C GLU A 147 15.18 2.70 19.32
N ARG A 148 14.10 3.46 19.54
CA ARG A 148 13.30 3.49 20.77
C ARG A 148 12.00 2.70 20.67
N GLU A 149 11.69 2.00 19.57
CA GLU A 149 10.39 1.36 19.31
C GLU A 149 9.82 0.53 20.48
N ASP A 150 10.69 -0.16 21.22
CA ASP A 150 10.31 -1.00 22.36
C ASP A 150 10.43 -0.29 23.74
N THR A 151 10.62 1.02 23.77
CA THR A 151 10.81 1.79 25.00
C THR A 151 9.67 2.78 25.26
N PRO A 152 9.44 3.18 26.53
CA PRO A 152 8.44 4.20 26.86
C PRO A 152 8.69 5.56 26.21
N GLU A 153 9.92 5.83 25.77
CA GLU A 153 10.33 7.04 25.07
C GLU A 153 9.99 7.01 23.57
N HIS A 154 9.46 5.90 23.04
CA HIS A 154 9.02 5.85 21.64
C HIS A 154 7.92 6.87 21.38
N MET A 155 8.14 7.73 20.41
CA MET A 155 7.14 8.68 19.95
C MET A 155 6.11 7.97 19.09
N ALA A 156 4.84 8.07 19.47
CA ALA A 156 3.74 7.64 18.61
C ALA A 156 3.59 8.55 17.38
N LEU A 157 3.08 7.99 16.29
CA LEU A 157 2.89 8.62 14.99
C LEU A 157 2.16 9.96 15.09
N SER A 158 1.07 10.02 15.84
CA SER A 158 0.22 11.20 15.98
C SER A 158 -0.32 11.32 17.41
N GLY A 159 -0.95 12.45 17.73
CA GLY A 159 -1.71 12.58 18.98
C GLY A 159 -2.85 11.56 19.09
N PHE A 160 -3.49 11.22 17.95
CA PHE A 160 -4.50 10.18 17.91
C PHE A 160 -3.93 8.78 18.22
N ALA A 161 -2.77 8.42 17.62
CA ALA A 161 -2.12 7.14 17.87
C ALA A 161 -1.78 6.97 19.37
N GLU A 162 -1.16 8.00 19.96
CA GLU A 162 -0.85 8.05 21.39
C GLU A 162 -2.11 7.92 22.25
N ALA A 163 -3.17 8.66 21.90
CA ALA A 163 -4.45 8.61 22.60
C ALA A 163 -5.11 7.23 22.53
N MET A 164 -4.91 6.47 21.45
CA MET A 164 -5.35 5.08 21.31
C MET A 164 -4.40 4.07 21.96
N GLY A 165 -3.23 4.51 22.44
CA GLY A 165 -2.27 3.67 23.14
C GLY A 165 -1.49 2.75 22.21
N GLN A 166 -1.19 3.21 20.99
CA GLN A 166 -0.42 2.46 20.00
C GLN A 166 0.61 3.36 19.30
N PRO A 167 1.73 2.77 18.84
CA PRO A 167 2.81 3.55 18.24
C PRO A 167 2.41 4.14 16.88
N SER A 168 1.61 3.42 16.09
CA SER A 168 1.25 3.83 14.74
C SER A 168 -0.01 3.13 14.23
N TYR A 169 -0.49 3.59 13.08
CA TYR A 169 -1.54 2.98 12.27
C TYR A 169 -1.24 3.24 10.80
N ASP A 170 -1.85 2.47 9.89
CA ASP A 170 -1.67 2.65 8.45
C ASP A 170 -2.60 3.77 7.92
N HIS A 171 -2.01 4.77 7.27
CA HIS A 171 -2.73 5.89 6.68
C HIS A 171 -3.59 5.49 5.48
N ASP A 172 -3.27 4.41 4.78
CA ASP A 172 -4.06 3.94 3.64
C ASP A 172 -5.46 3.48 4.06
N PHE A 173 -5.66 3.22 5.35
CA PHE A 173 -6.94 2.83 5.94
C PHE A 173 -7.66 3.98 6.65
N LEU A 174 -7.02 5.13 6.81
CA LEU A 174 -7.56 6.27 7.54
C LEU A 174 -8.36 7.20 6.62
N GLU A 175 -9.54 7.58 7.06
CA GLU A 175 -10.22 8.78 6.57
C GLU A 175 -10.79 9.56 7.76
N TYR A 176 -10.67 10.88 7.73
CA TYR A 176 -11.25 11.77 8.72
C TYR A 176 -11.70 13.07 8.06
N GLY A 177 -12.61 13.78 8.71
CA GLY A 177 -13.14 15.01 8.15
C GLY A 177 -13.72 15.94 9.20
N PHE A 178 -13.67 17.22 8.89
CA PHE A 178 -14.33 18.29 9.62
C PHE A 178 -15.55 18.76 8.83
N ALA A 179 -16.67 19.02 9.52
CA ALA A 179 -17.92 19.35 8.89
C ALA A 179 -17.86 20.67 8.10
N LYS A 180 -18.44 20.64 6.91
CA LYS A 180 -18.81 21.82 6.11
C LYS A 180 -20.18 22.33 6.56
N PRO A 181 -20.60 23.56 6.18
CA PRO A 181 -21.96 24.00 6.40
C PRO A 181 -22.99 23.04 5.78
N GLY A 182 -24.02 22.65 6.55
CA GLY A 182 -25.08 21.76 6.11
C GLY A 182 -26.09 21.45 7.21
N ASP A 183 -27.31 21.08 6.83
CA ASP A 183 -28.41 20.83 7.76
C ASP A 183 -28.43 19.38 8.32
N ASP A 184 -27.83 18.44 7.59
CA ASP A 184 -27.74 17.02 7.95
C ASP A 184 -26.28 16.51 7.90
N LEU A 185 -26.06 15.25 8.27
CA LEU A 185 -24.71 14.65 8.28
C LEU A 185 -24.17 14.50 6.85
N GLU A 186 -25.03 14.09 5.92
CA GLU A 186 -24.71 13.86 4.52
C GLU A 186 -24.20 15.14 3.84
N SER A 187 -24.84 16.28 4.13
CA SER A 187 -24.41 17.60 3.64
C SER A 187 -23.13 18.08 4.32
N ARG A 188 -23.03 17.93 5.65
CA ARG A 188 -21.85 18.34 6.44
C ARG A 188 -20.58 17.60 6.02
N PHE A 189 -20.71 16.32 5.67
CA PHE A 189 -19.59 15.47 5.28
C PHE A 189 -19.63 15.06 3.80
N ALA A 190 -20.27 15.89 2.96
CA ALA A 190 -20.34 15.65 1.53
C ALA A 190 -18.94 15.56 0.90
N GLY A 191 -18.73 14.47 0.16
CA GLY A 191 -17.46 14.13 -0.51
C GLY A 191 -16.58 13.15 0.25
N HIS A 192 -16.95 12.78 1.48
CA HIS A 192 -16.27 11.72 2.22
C HIS A 192 -16.81 10.34 1.86
N SER A 193 -15.97 9.32 1.99
CA SER A 193 -16.35 7.97 1.61
C SER A 193 -17.48 7.45 2.50
N TRP A 194 -18.42 6.76 1.85
CA TRP A 194 -19.49 6.01 2.51
C TRP A 194 -20.41 6.84 3.42
N VAL A 195 -20.46 8.17 3.26
CA VAL A 195 -21.35 9.03 4.05
C VAL A 195 -22.81 8.59 3.96
N GLU A 196 -23.26 8.17 2.78
CA GLU A 196 -24.62 7.69 2.57
C GLU A 196 -24.91 6.37 3.29
N ALA A 197 -23.86 5.63 3.70
CA ALA A 197 -23.98 4.36 4.39
C ALA A 197 -23.85 4.50 5.91
N TRP A 198 -22.89 5.29 6.42
CA TRP A 198 -22.74 5.46 7.87
C TRP A 198 -23.69 6.52 8.46
N ALA A 199 -24.06 7.58 7.73
CA ALA A 199 -24.94 8.62 8.29
C ALA A 199 -26.31 8.10 8.74
N PRO A 200 -26.99 7.20 8.00
CA PRO A 200 -28.21 6.56 8.49
C PRO A 200 -28.01 5.77 9.79
N VAL A 201 -26.90 5.04 9.92
CA VAL A 201 -26.57 4.28 11.14
C VAL A 201 -26.45 5.22 12.35
N LEU A 202 -25.84 6.39 12.17
CA LEU A 202 -25.75 7.39 13.24
C LEU A 202 -27.13 7.95 13.61
N ARG A 203 -27.98 8.22 12.61
CA ARG A 203 -29.34 8.72 12.84
C ARG A 203 -30.20 7.75 13.64
N ASP A 204 -29.99 6.46 13.44
CA ASP A 204 -30.71 5.41 14.18
C ASP A 204 -30.13 5.19 15.60
N THR A 205 -28.89 5.62 15.85
CA THR A 205 -28.15 5.33 17.09
C THR A 205 -28.10 6.51 18.05
N LEU A 206 -28.12 7.74 17.54
CA LEU A 206 -27.87 8.97 18.31
C LEU A 206 -29.11 9.86 18.39
N SER A 207 -29.20 10.65 19.45
CA SER A 207 -30.24 11.68 19.57
C SER A 207 -30.04 12.82 18.56
N ALA A 208 -31.09 13.58 18.27
CA ALA A 208 -31.02 14.74 17.38
C ALA A 208 -30.03 15.81 17.87
N GLU A 209 -29.89 15.98 19.19
CA GLU A 209 -28.94 16.91 19.80
C GLU A 209 -27.49 16.45 19.60
N GLU A 210 -27.21 15.16 19.83
CA GLU A 210 -25.90 14.58 19.55
C GLU A 210 -25.56 14.71 18.06
N LEU A 211 -26.50 14.42 17.16
CA LEU A 211 -26.29 14.55 15.72
C LEU A 211 -25.98 16.00 15.32
N ALA A 212 -26.61 16.98 15.95
CA ALA A 212 -26.36 18.39 15.69
C ALA A 212 -24.97 18.86 16.17
N ASP A 213 -24.45 18.30 17.27
CA ASP A 213 -23.13 18.67 17.83
C ASP A 213 -21.95 18.08 17.03
N ILE A 214 -22.17 17.05 16.22
CA ILE A 214 -21.12 16.40 15.42
C ILE A 214 -20.56 17.37 14.38
N ASN A 215 -19.26 17.65 14.46
CA ASN A 215 -18.51 18.32 13.41
C ASN A 215 -17.23 17.58 13.00
N VAL A 216 -16.98 16.39 13.55
CA VAL A 216 -15.85 15.52 13.18
C VAL A 216 -16.30 14.07 13.02
N PHE A 217 -15.71 13.38 12.05
CA PHE A 217 -15.60 11.92 12.06
C PHE A 217 -14.15 11.48 11.87
N VAL A 218 -13.84 10.28 12.37
CA VAL A 218 -12.61 9.53 12.07
C VAL A 218 -13.02 8.09 11.78
N MET A 219 -12.51 7.51 10.70
CA MET A 219 -12.76 6.13 10.33
C MET A 219 -11.47 5.42 9.95
N PHE A 220 -11.38 4.15 10.34
CA PHE A 220 -10.32 3.24 9.91
C PHE A 220 -10.94 2.01 9.25
N GLY A 221 -10.54 1.71 8.02
CA GLY A 221 -10.86 0.44 7.38
C GLY A 221 -10.29 -0.74 8.17
N VAL A 222 -11.08 -1.81 8.29
CA VAL A 222 -10.63 -3.11 8.79
C VAL A 222 -10.24 -3.95 7.59
N ASP A 223 -8.96 -4.32 7.53
CA ASP A 223 -8.45 -5.23 6.51
C ASP A 223 -8.91 -6.65 6.85
N ARG A 224 -9.82 -7.21 6.04
CA ARG A 224 -10.34 -8.55 6.24
C ARG A 224 -9.62 -9.51 5.31
N ASP A 225 -8.73 -10.31 5.89
CA ASP A 225 -8.04 -11.36 5.16
C ASP A 225 -8.59 -12.75 5.55
N PRO A 226 -9.10 -13.55 4.60
CA PRO A 226 -9.64 -14.89 4.89
C PRO A 226 -8.64 -15.87 5.52
N GLN A 227 -7.34 -15.65 5.33
CA GLN A 227 -6.26 -16.51 5.80
C GLN A 227 -5.62 -15.98 7.10
N PHE A 228 -5.50 -14.66 7.25
CA PHE A 228 -4.82 -14.02 8.38
C PHE A 228 -5.77 -13.37 9.40
N GLY A 229 -7.07 -13.39 9.13
CA GLY A 229 -8.11 -12.80 9.96
C GLY A 229 -8.26 -11.29 9.79
N ASP A 230 -9.20 -10.72 10.54
CA ASP A 230 -9.49 -9.29 10.54
C ASP A 230 -8.40 -8.49 11.23
N ARG A 231 -7.74 -7.60 10.48
CA ARG A 231 -6.72 -6.68 10.95
C ARG A 231 -7.34 -5.30 11.16
N ARG A 232 -7.55 -4.97 12.44
CA ARG A 232 -7.95 -3.64 12.90
C ARG A 232 -6.73 -2.74 12.99
N GLN A 233 -6.86 -1.51 12.50
CA GLN A 233 -5.81 -0.50 12.64
C GLN A 233 -5.70 -0.05 14.10
N ILE A 234 -6.85 0.14 14.78
CA ILE A 234 -6.87 0.49 16.20
C ILE A 234 -7.22 -0.74 17.04
N ARG A 235 -6.28 -1.22 17.85
CA ARG A 235 -6.46 -2.48 18.60
C ARG A 235 -7.40 -2.35 19.80
N GLN A 236 -7.37 -1.20 20.47
CA GLN A 236 -8.15 -0.91 21.66
C GLN A 236 -8.91 0.41 21.48
N PRO A 237 -9.92 0.42 20.58
CA PRO A 237 -10.66 1.63 20.29
C PRO A 237 -11.39 2.11 21.55
N ARG A 238 -11.32 3.41 21.81
CA ARG A 238 -11.91 4.05 22.99
C ARG A 238 -12.33 5.48 22.66
N ASP A 239 -13.15 6.04 23.54
CA ASP A 239 -13.47 7.45 23.51
C ASP A 239 -12.22 8.29 23.81
N LEU A 240 -12.18 9.50 23.26
CA LEU A 240 -11.15 10.50 23.47
C LEU A 240 -11.80 11.79 23.94
N ALA A 241 -11.32 12.33 25.05
CA ALA A 241 -11.72 13.63 25.57
C ALA A 241 -10.48 14.46 25.89
N LEU A 242 -10.20 15.44 25.04
CA LEU A 242 -9.19 16.47 25.21
C LEU A 242 -9.87 17.84 25.31
N THR A 243 -9.11 18.88 25.63
CA THR A 243 -9.64 20.25 25.79
C THR A 243 -10.40 20.74 24.57
N ASP A 244 -9.83 20.55 23.36
CA ASP A 244 -10.35 21.11 22.12
C ASP A 244 -11.01 20.08 21.20
N ILE A 245 -11.05 18.80 21.62
CA ILE A 245 -11.63 17.72 20.81
C ILE A 245 -12.19 16.60 21.69
N ARG A 246 -13.38 16.15 21.34
CA ARG A 246 -14.07 15.01 21.95
C ARG A 246 -14.50 14.06 20.83
N LEU A 247 -14.06 12.80 20.89
CA LEU A 247 -14.43 11.75 19.95
C LEU A 247 -15.02 10.58 20.73
N ARG A 248 -16.19 10.11 20.32
CA ARG A 248 -16.82 8.90 20.83
C ARG A 248 -16.63 7.78 19.83
N TYR A 249 -16.13 6.64 20.29
CA TYR A 249 -16.09 5.42 19.49
C TYR A 249 -17.50 4.84 19.42
N ILE A 250 -18.02 4.66 18.21
CA ILE A 250 -19.38 4.16 17.97
C ILE A 250 -19.41 2.69 17.54
N GLY A 251 -18.24 2.06 17.44
CA GLY A 251 -18.11 0.66 17.04
C GLY A 251 -17.64 0.50 15.60
N GLU A 252 -17.94 -0.68 15.05
CA GLU A 252 -17.66 -1.03 13.67
C GLU A 252 -18.91 -0.93 12.81
N ILE A 253 -18.82 -0.22 11.69
CA ILE A 253 -19.89 -0.12 10.70
C ILE A 253 -19.53 -1.01 9.52
N ASN A 254 -20.44 -1.92 9.17
CA ASN A 254 -20.32 -2.76 7.97
C ASN A 254 -21.02 -2.06 6.81
N HIS A 255 -20.29 -1.81 5.74
CA HIS A 255 -20.85 -1.24 4.52
C HIS A 255 -21.33 -2.32 3.58
N PRO A 256 -22.52 -2.14 2.97
CA PRO A 256 -22.97 -3.05 1.94
C PRO A 256 -22.05 -2.97 0.72
N VAL A 257 -21.92 -4.09 0.03
CA VAL A 257 -21.19 -4.16 -1.24
C VAL A 257 -21.85 -3.21 -2.22
N ARG A 258 -21.08 -2.26 -2.79
CA ARG A 258 -21.55 -1.47 -3.92
C ARG A 258 -21.75 -2.43 -5.11
N SER A 259 -23.01 -2.68 -5.46
CA SER A 259 -23.42 -3.42 -6.66
C SER A 259 -23.11 -2.66 -7.94
#